data_AF-A0A6C0FE69-F1
#
_entry.id   AF-A0A6C0FE69-F1
#
_cell.length_a   1.000
_cell.length_b   1.000
_cell.length_c   1.000
_cell.angle_alpha   90.00
_cell.angle_beta   90.00
_cell.angle_gamma   90.00
#
_symmetry.space_group_name_H-M   'P 1'
#
loop_
_entity.id
_entity.type
_entity.pdbx_description
1 polymer ?
#
loop_
_entity_poly.entity_id
_entity_poly.type
_entity_poly.pdbx_seq_one_letter_code
_entity_poly.pdbx_strand_id
1 'polypeptide(L)'
;MFQPDDGRRRWVRPVLVIAGILVVLGGLYVGASFALADRVPRGATVAGVDVGGLSSQEAVDRLQESLADAATQPVPVEAQDVQATVDPATAGLVFDPQATVDRMTGVDLADPLRLWDQIVGVGARQPVTQVDDAALGAALENLGSSLVLAPVDGTIVFADGTANATQAADGWELDVEGATTVLHEGWLDAARPLALPTTTVEPAITQEKTDAALAVAKKVASGPVSVTVGDRSTTLEPAVVTANASFVPVDGELVLQMNGEALSAAVLEGLPDLLTASEDAHFDLSSGAPVIVPGTPGTTLDPAALATAVADAAVASTRSATVELVQADPAESTAELEALGIKEIVSEFSTPLTSEPRRTQNIANGASKISGTLIRPDETFSLTDALGPVDAAHGFVQAGAIVSGEHVDAWGGGLSQISTTTYNAAHFAGFEDIEHKPHSEWFARYPEGREATIFTGTLDMRWKNNTPYGALVQSWVEGGRVYVRIWGTKYWTVESTTSPRSGVVSPTTVYSQSATCEPQSAGNPGFSVTVTRKLYLNGELKDTDTNSWRYKPQNKIVCGPPPSATPPASP
;
A
#
# COMPACT_ATOMS: atom_id res chain seq x y z
N MET A 1 -89.87 49.17 -86.39
CA MET A 1 -88.74 48.67 -87.19
C MET A 1 -87.47 48.86 -86.35
N PHE A 2 -86.54 47.91 -86.45
CA PHE A 2 -85.42 47.62 -85.54
C PHE A 2 -84.29 48.67 -85.38
N GLN A 3 -83.65 48.63 -84.19
CA GLN A 3 -82.23 48.88 -83.80
C GLN A 3 -81.60 50.28 -83.85
N PRO A 4 -80.51 50.58 -83.07
CA PRO A 4 -79.83 49.79 -82.00
C PRO A 4 -79.47 50.56 -80.68
N ASP A 5 -78.98 49.78 -79.72
CA ASP A 5 -78.28 50.13 -78.46
C ASP A 5 -77.10 51.11 -78.61
N ASP A 6 -76.82 51.88 -77.54
CA ASP A 6 -75.45 52.01 -77.02
C ASP A 6 -75.40 52.59 -75.59
N GLY A 7 -75.24 51.70 -74.61
CA GLY A 7 -74.96 52.05 -73.22
C GLY A 7 -73.49 52.45 -73.02
N ARG A 8 -73.19 53.74 -72.85
CA ARG A 8 -71.85 54.20 -72.45
C ARG A 8 -71.74 54.41 -70.94
N ARG A 9 -71.11 53.42 -70.30
CA ARG A 9 -70.69 53.35 -68.89
C ARG A 9 -70.02 54.65 -68.39
N ARG A 10 -70.69 55.40 -67.52
CA ARG A 10 -70.17 56.62 -66.84
C ARG A 10 -69.18 56.36 -65.69
N TRP A 11 -68.99 55.10 -65.26
CA TRP A 11 -68.06 54.73 -64.18
C TRP A 11 -66.62 54.45 -64.66
N VAL A 12 -66.39 54.39 -65.98
CA VAL A 12 -65.08 54.04 -66.58
C VAL A 12 -64.03 55.14 -66.36
N ARG A 13 -64.42 56.42 -66.36
CA ARG A 13 -63.48 57.54 -66.15
C ARG A 13 -62.85 57.60 -64.75
N PRO A 14 -63.60 57.57 -63.63
CA PRO A 14 -62.98 57.55 -62.30
C PRO A 14 -62.19 56.26 -62.04
N VAL A 15 -62.64 55.11 -62.56
CA VAL A 15 -61.91 53.84 -62.45
C VAL A 15 -60.59 53.88 -63.23
N LEU A 16 -60.56 54.46 -64.43
CA LEU A 16 -59.31 54.66 -65.20
C LEU A 16 -58.35 55.64 -64.53
N VAL A 17 -58.87 56.69 -63.87
CA VAL A 17 -58.04 57.64 -63.11
C VAL A 17 -57.45 56.95 -61.87
N ILE A 18 -58.24 56.19 -61.12
CA ILE A 18 -57.75 55.43 -59.95
C ILE A 18 -56.77 54.34 -60.39
N ALA A 19 -57.05 53.60 -61.47
CA ALA A 19 -56.14 52.60 -62.02
C ALA A 19 -54.82 53.24 -62.50
N GLY A 20 -54.88 54.41 -63.15
CA GLY A 20 -53.70 55.18 -63.54
C GLY A 20 -52.87 55.64 -62.34
N ILE A 21 -53.52 56.12 -61.27
CA ILE A 21 -52.86 56.49 -60.01
C ILE A 21 -52.21 55.26 -59.37
N LEU A 22 -52.88 54.11 -59.33
CA LEU A 22 -52.33 52.87 -58.75
C LEU A 22 -51.14 52.33 -59.55
N VAL A 23 -51.16 52.44 -60.88
CA VAL A 23 -50.01 52.07 -61.73
C VAL A 23 -48.82 53.00 -61.49
N VAL A 24 -49.07 54.32 -61.35
CA VAL A 24 -48.02 55.29 -61.03
C VAL A 24 -47.47 55.06 -59.62
N LEU A 25 -48.34 54.83 -58.63
CA LEU A 25 -47.93 54.53 -57.25
C LEU A 25 -47.19 53.19 -57.16
N GLY A 26 -47.64 52.16 -57.87
CA GLY A 26 -46.95 50.87 -57.96
C GLY A 26 -45.60 51.00 -58.67
N GLY A 27 -45.50 51.79 -59.74
CA GLY A 27 -44.24 52.10 -60.42
C GLY A 27 -43.29 52.93 -59.57
N LEU A 28 -43.80 53.90 -58.81
CA LEU A 28 -43.04 54.69 -57.83
C LEU A 28 -42.57 53.82 -56.67
N TYR A 29 -43.40 52.91 -56.17
CA TYR A 29 -43.03 51.96 -55.12
C TYR A 29 -41.92 51.02 -55.60
N VAL A 30 -42.08 50.37 -56.76
CA VAL A 30 -41.03 49.53 -57.36
C VAL A 30 -39.76 50.33 -57.61
N GLY A 31 -39.87 51.54 -58.18
CA GLY A 31 -38.72 52.41 -58.43
C GLY A 31 -38.00 52.83 -57.15
N ALA A 32 -38.74 53.17 -56.09
CA ALA A 32 -38.20 53.52 -54.79
C ALA A 32 -37.56 52.32 -54.10
N SER A 33 -38.18 51.12 -54.17
CA SER A 33 -37.63 49.89 -53.62
C SER A 33 -36.29 49.53 -54.26
N PHE A 34 -36.12 49.71 -55.58
CA PHE A 34 -34.83 49.51 -56.25
C PHE A 34 -33.82 50.64 -55.94
N ALA A 35 -34.27 51.89 -55.84
CA ALA A 35 -33.39 53.03 -55.58
C ALA A 35 -32.79 53.03 -54.15
N LEU A 36 -33.51 52.45 -53.19
CA LEU A 36 -33.09 52.37 -51.79
C LEU A 36 -32.64 50.95 -51.39
N ALA A 37 -32.60 50.00 -52.32
CA ALA A 37 -32.23 48.61 -52.06
C ALA A 37 -30.83 48.48 -51.45
N ASP A 38 -29.89 49.32 -51.89
CA ASP A 38 -28.49 49.26 -51.49
C ASP A 38 -28.16 50.15 -50.28
N ARG A 39 -29.17 50.58 -49.51
CA ARG A 39 -28.96 51.44 -48.33
C ARG A 39 -29.59 50.86 -47.08
N VAL A 40 -28.83 50.92 -46.00
CA VAL A 40 -29.32 50.57 -44.67
C VAL A 40 -30.33 51.65 -44.21
N PRO A 41 -31.48 51.26 -43.62
CA PRO A 41 -32.44 52.22 -43.10
C PRO A 41 -31.81 53.20 -42.10
N ARG A 42 -32.30 54.45 -42.05
CA ARG A 42 -31.73 55.47 -41.17
C ARG A 42 -31.89 55.11 -39.69
N GLY A 43 -30.96 55.53 -38.84
CA GLY A 43 -31.01 55.28 -37.39
C GLY A 43 -30.67 53.83 -36.97
N ALA A 44 -30.39 52.94 -37.93
CA ALA A 44 -30.04 51.55 -37.66
C ALA A 44 -28.73 51.47 -36.87
N THR A 45 -28.78 50.79 -35.72
CA THR A 45 -27.58 50.45 -34.94
C THR A 45 -27.48 48.94 -34.77
N VAL A 46 -26.28 48.38 -34.81
CA VAL A 46 -26.01 46.95 -34.55
C VAL A 46 -24.95 46.87 -33.47
N ALA A 47 -25.26 46.21 -32.35
CA ALA A 47 -24.35 46.11 -31.20
C ALA A 47 -23.75 47.48 -30.78
N GLY A 48 -24.53 48.55 -30.87
CA GLY A 48 -24.10 49.92 -30.55
C GLY A 48 -23.40 50.69 -31.69
N VAL A 49 -23.12 50.06 -32.84
CA VAL A 49 -22.49 50.69 -34.01
C VAL A 49 -23.55 51.27 -34.94
N ASP A 50 -23.49 52.58 -35.23
CA ASP A 50 -24.38 53.25 -36.18
C ASP A 50 -23.99 52.95 -37.64
N VAL A 51 -24.92 52.34 -38.36
CA VAL A 51 -24.82 51.97 -39.78
C VAL A 51 -25.91 52.62 -40.64
N GLY A 52 -26.76 53.46 -40.03
CA GLY A 52 -27.93 54.00 -40.69
C GLY A 52 -27.60 54.92 -41.87
N GLY A 53 -28.17 54.65 -43.04
CA GLY A 53 -28.02 55.47 -44.24
C GLY A 53 -26.74 55.24 -45.06
N LEU A 54 -25.86 54.34 -44.61
CA LEU A 54 -24.71 53.86 -45.38
C LEU A 54 -25.15 52.95 -46.53
N SER A 55 -24.31 52.82 -47.56
CA SER A 55 -24.49 51.75 -48.56
C SER A 55 -24.26 50.37 -47.93
N SER A 56 -24.74 49.30 -48.57
CA SER A 56 -24.57 47.94 -48.04
C SER A 56 -23.09 47.63 -47.78
N GLN A 57 -22.19 47.95 -48.73
CA GLN A 57 -20.76 47.68 -48.57
C GLN A 57 -20.12 48.53 -47.45
N GLU A 58 -20.45 49.83 -47.39
CA GLU A 58 -19.92 50.71 -46.33
C GLU A 58 -20.41 50.30 -44.94
N ALA A 59 -21.63 49.77 -44.83
CA ALA A 59 -22.16 49.24 -43.59
C ALA A 59 -21.44 47.94 -43.17
N VAL A 60 -21.15 47.05 -44.11
CA VAL A 60 -20.37 45.81 -43.84
C VAL A 60 -18.96 46.16 -43.37
N ASP A 61 -18.25 47.03 -44.09
CA ASP A 61 -16.89 47.45 -43.73
C ASP A 61 -16.88 48.13 -42.34
N ARG A 62 -17.88 48.97 -42.06
CA ARG A 62 -18.03 49.64 -40.75
C ARG A 62 -18.25 48.64 -39.62
N LEU A 63 -19.13 47.65 -39.81
CA LEU A 63 -19.39 46.63 -38.78
C LEU A 63 -18.17 45.75 -38.57
N GLN A 64 -17.48 45.38 -39.64
CA GLN A 64 -16.27 44.57 -39.58
C GLN A 64 -15.15 45.30 -38.82
N GLU A 65 -14.94 46.59 -39.07
CA GLU A 65 -13.93 47.38 -38.35
C GLU A 65 -14.33 47.63 -36.89
N SER A 66 -15.59 48.01 -36.64
CA SER A 66 -16.03 48.45 -35.30
C SER A 66 -16.27 47.29 -34.33
N LEU A 67 -16.60 46.09 -34.83
CA LEU A 67 -16.84 44.90 -34.03
C LEU A 67 -15.71 43.86 -34.13
N ALA A 68 -14.61 44.15 -34.83
CA ALA A 68 -13.46 43.24 -34.95
C ALA A 68 -12.95 42.77 -33.58
N ASP A 69 -12.73 43.72 -32.66
CA ASP A 69 -12.24 43.40 -31.32
C ASP A 69 -13.29 42.62 -30.51
N ALA A 70 -14.56 43.02 -30.57
CA ALA A 70 -15.65 42.34 -29.87
C ALA A 70 -15.90 40.91 -30.38
N ALA A 71 -15.63 40.66 -31.68
CA ALA A 71 -15.80 39.36 -32.31
C ALA A 71 -14.59 38.41 -32.13
N THR A 72 -13.42 38.93 -31.73
CA THR A 72 -12.18 38.13 -31.66
C THR A 72 -11.55 38.06 -30.27
N GLN A 73 -11.83 39.01 -29.38
CA GLN A 73 -11.30 38.96 -28.02
C GLN A 73 -12.06 37.95 -27.15
N PRO A 74 -11.37 37.31 -26.18
CA PRO A 74 -12.02 36.41 -25.22
C PRO A 74 -13.19 37.11 -24.50
N VAL A 75 -14.36 36.49 -24.55
CA VAL A 75 -15.58 36.97 -23.91
C VAL A 75 -15.48 36.67 -22.42
N PRO A 76 -15.43 37.69 -21.54
CA PRO A 76 -15.44 37.45 -20.10
C PRO A 76 -16.80 36.92 -19.68
N VAL A 77 -16.79 35.81 -18.95
CA VAL A 77 -17.97 35.13 -18.41
C VAL A 77 -17.80 34.95 -16.91
N GLU A 78 -18.91 34.89 -16.19
CA GLU A 78 -18.92 34.63 -14.76
C GLU A 78 -20.00 33.61 -14.40
N ALA A 79 -19.67 32.72 -13.48
CA ALA A 79 -20.62 31.81 -12.85
C ALA A 79 -20.47 32.00 -11.34
N GLN A 80 -21.51 32.52 -10.69
CA GLN A 80 -21.45 33.02 -9.31
C GLN A 80 -20.30 34.03 -9.14
N ASP A 81 -19.37 33.80 -8.20
CA ASP A 81 -18.22 34.67 -7.94
C ASP A 81 -16.96 34.28 -8.74
N VAL A 82 -17.04 33.26 -9.62
CA VAL A 82 -15.89 32.78 -10.38
C VAL A 82 -15.94 33.31 -11.81
N GLN A 83 -14.88 34.00 -12.22
CA GLN A 83 -14.75 34.58 -13.55
C GLN A 83 -13.83 33.74 -14.43
N ALA A 84 -14.19 33.65 -15.71
CA ALA A 84 -13.40 33.02 -16.74
C ALA A 84 -13.60 33.71 -18.08
N THR A 85 -13.04 33.15 -19.15
CA THR A 85 -13.16 33.70 -20.50
C THR A 85 -13.46 32.60 -21.51
N VAL A 86 -14.35 32.89 -22.46
CA VAL A 86 -14.62 32.03 -23.62
C VAL A 86 -13.97 32.66 -24.84
N ASP A 87 -13.07 31.94 -25.52
CA ASP A 87 -12.50 32.40 -26.79
C ASP A 87 -13.50 32.12 -27.94
N PRO A 88 -14.05 33.16 -28.61
CA PRO A 88 -15.01 33.01 -29.71
C PRO A 88 -14.52 32.09 -30.82
N ALA A 89 -13.23 32.13 -31.16
CA ALA A 89 -12.68 31.34 -32.25
C ALA A 89 -12.71 29.84 -31.93
N THR A 90 -12.39 29.47 -30.69
CA THR A 90 -12.43 28.07 -30.23
C THR A 90 -13.84 27.59 -29.92
N ALA A 91 -14.74 28.50 -29.51
CA ALA A 91 -16.13 28.19 -29.18
C ALA A 91 -17.05 28.19 -30.41
N GLY A 92 -16.50 28.38 -31.63
CA GLY A 92 -17.28 28.35 -32.87
C GLY A 92 -18.25 29.53 -33.01
N LEU A 93 -17.96 30.66 -32.35
CA LEU A 93 -18.77 31.88 -32.40
C LEU A 93 -18.25 32.78 -33.51
N VAL A 94 -19.07 32.98 -34.56
CA VAL A 94 -18.69 33.77 -35.73
C VAL A 94 -19.71 34.88 -35.97
N PHE A 95 -19.23 36.12 -36.08
CA PHE A 95 -20.06 37.25 -36.49
C PHE A 95 -20.10 37.35 -38.03
N ASP A 96 -21.29 37.45 -38.61
CA ASP A 96 -21.49 37.60 -40.06
C ASP A 96 -21.96 39.03 -40.39
N PRO A 97 -21.04 39.96 -40.69
CA PRO A 97 -21.39 41.34 -41.00
C PRO A 97 -22.19 41.46 -42.30
N GLN A 98 -21.94 40.58 -43.28
CA GLN A 98 -22.64 40.59 -44.56
C GLN A 98 -24.11 40.19 -44.37
N ALA A 99 -24.36 39.05 -43.73
CA ALA A 99 -25.72 38.58 -43.45
C ALA A 99 -26.48 39.56 -42.52
N THR A 100 -25.77 40.27 -41.64
CA THR A 100 -26.35 41.33 -40.81
C THR A 100 -26.89 42.48 -41.63
N VAL A 101 -26.11 42.95 -42.61
CA VAL A 101 -26.54 44.04 -43.51
C VAL A 101 -27.61 43.56 -44.48
N ASP A 102 -27.50 42.35 -45.03
CA ASP A 102 -28.46 41.78 -45.98
C ASP A 102 -29.88 41.63 -45.39
N ARG A 103 -30.00 41.49 -44.05
CA ARG A 103 -31.32 41.54 -43.38
C ARG A 103 -31.98 42.91 -43.48
N MET A 104 -31.20 43.98 -43.61
CA MET A 104 -31.66 45.36 -43.63
C MET A 104 -31.69 45.98 -45.05
N THR A 105 -30.98 45.38 -46.00
CA THR A 105 -30.86 45.83 -47.39
C THR A 105 -31.53 44.84 -48.37
N GLY A 106 -31.58 45.18 -49.67
CA GLY A 106 -32.19 44.36 -50.72
C GLY A 106 -33.60 44.79 -51.14
N VAL A 107 -34.09 44.18 -52.22
CA VAL A 107 -35.42 44.46 -52.79
C VAL A 107 -36.41 43.40 -52.33
N ASP A 108 -37.42 43.84 -51.58
CA ASP A 108 -38.59 43.01 -51.27
C ASP A 108 -39.87 43.76 -51.62
N LEU A 109 -40.48 43.38 -52.74
CA LEU A 109 -41.70 43.97 -53.26
C LEU A 109 -42.96 43.41 -52.57
N ALA A 110 -42.82 42.38 -51.73
CA ALA A 110 -43.92 41.78 -50.98
C ALA A 110 -44.11 42.42 -49.60
N ASP A 111 -43.09 43.10 -49.07
CA ASP A 111 -43.17 43.84 -47.80
C ASP A 111 -43.19 45.37 -48.01
N PRO A 112 -44.38 46.00 -47.98
CA PRO A 112 -44.49 47.46 -48.09
C PRO A 112 -43.96 48.20 -46.85
N LEU A 113 -43.77 47.53 -45.69
CA LEU A 113 -43.25 48.15 -44.47
C LEU A 113 -41.75 48.43 -44.55
N ARG A 114 -40.98 47.68 -45.36
CA ARG A 114 -39.56 47.95 -45.58
C ARG A 114 -39.28 49.35 -46.11
N LEU A 115 -40.11 49.83 -47.04
CA LEU A 115 -39.97 51.18 -47.59
C LEU A 115 -40.33 52.25 -46.55
N TRP A 116 -41.20 51.91 -45.61
CA TRP A 116 -41.56 52.76 -44.46
C TRP A 116 -40.42 52.83 -43.43
N ASP A 117 -39.81 51.67 -43.12
CA ASP A 117 -38.62 51.56 -42.25
C ASP A 117 -37.44 52.36 -42.78
N GLN A 118 -37.26 52.44 -44.11
CA GLN A 118 -36.24 53.29 -44.72
C GLN A 118 -36.52 54.80 -44.59
N ILE A 119 -37.77 55.21 -44.42
CA ILE A 119 -38.20 56.61 -44.29
C ILE A 119 -38.18 57.06 -42.83
N VAL A 120 -38.76 56.26 -41.93
CA VAL A 120 -38.90 56.57 -40.50
C VAL A 120 -37.65 56.19 -39.71
N GLY A 121 -36.87 55.26 -40.25
CA GLY A 121 -35.69 54.70 -39.62
C GLY A 121 -36.01 53.47 -38.78
N VAL A 122 -34.96 52.68 -38.52
CA VAL A 122 -35.02 51.49 -37.66
C VAL A 122 -34.10 51.71 -36.48
N GLY A 123 -34.46 51.20 -35.30
CA GLY A 123 -33.62 51.30 -34.11
C GLY A 123 -32.52 50.22 -34.08
N ALA A 124 -32.19 49.76 -32.87
CA ALA A 124 -31.23 48.68 -32.67
C ALA A 124 -31.67 47.39 -33.37
N ARG A 125 -30.74 46.74 -34.07
CA ARG A 125 -30.90 45.47 -34.77
C ARG A 125 -29.87 44.47 -34.24
N GLN A 126 -30.32 43.24 -34.09
CA GLN A 126 -29.50 42.12 -33.62
C GLN A 126 -28.49 41.71 -34.71
N PRO A 127 -27.19 41.55 -34.39
CA PRO A 127 -26.21 41.00 -35.33
C PRO A 127 -26.59 39.59 -35.80
N VAL A 128 -26.16 39.19 -37.00
CA VAL A 128 -26.21 37.76 -37.41
C VAL A 128 -24.95 37.13 -36.85
N THR A 129 -25.14 36.10 -36.03
CA THR A 129 -24.08 35.26 -35.54
C THR A 129 -24.32 33.83 -36.04
N GLN A 130 -23.24 33.14 -36.38
CA GLN A 130 -23.24 31.71 -36.65
C GLN A 130 -22.53 31.05 -35.48
N VAL A 131 -23.17 30.02 -34.92
CA VAL A 131 -22.66 29.30 -33.75
C VAL A 131 -22.57 27.82 -34.10
N ASP A 132 -21.40 27.23 -33.89
CA ASP A 132 -21.21 25.78 -33.94
C ASP A 132 -21.52 25.19 -32.56
N ASP A 133 -22.70 24.59 -32.39
CA ASP A 133 -23.17 24.02 -31.12
C ASP A 133 -22.21 22.96 -30.55
N ALA A 134 -21.52 22.20 -31.41
CA ALA A 134 -20.58 21.18 -30.95
C ALA A 134 -19.29 21.81 -30.43
N ALA A 135 -18.77 22.83 -31.12
CA ALA A 135 -17.60 23.57 -30.66
C ALA A 135 -17.90 24.37 -29.38
N LEU A 136 -19.07 25.01 -29.30
CA LEU A 136 -19.53 25.76 -28.13
C LEU A 136 -19.75 24.84 -26.92
N GLY A 137 -20.43 23.70 -27.11
CA GLY A 137 -20.63 22.70 -26.07
C GLY A 137 -19.29 22.18 -25.52
N ALA A 138 -18.35 21.82 -26.39
CA ALA A 138 -17.03 21.37 -25.95
C ALA A 138 -16.23 22.48 -25.22
N ALA A 139 -16.33 23.73 -25.67
CA ALA A 139 -15.70 24.86 -24.98
C ALA A 139 -16.30 25.06 -23.57
N LEU A 140 -17.63 24.96 -23.44
CA LEU A 140 -18.34 25.09 -22.17
C LEU A 140 -18.12 23.90 -21.22
N GLU A 141 -18.05 22.67 -21.72
CA GLU A 141 -17.68 21.49 -20.92
C GLU A 141 -16.27 21.64 -20.34
N ASN A 142 -15.31 22.07 -21.16
CA ASN A 142 -13.95 22.35 -20.70
C ASN A 142 -13.94 23.48 -19.67
N LEU A 143 -14.72 24.55 -19.90
CA LEU A 143 -14.84 25.66 -18.98
C LEU A 143 -15.50 25.26 -17.65
N GLY A 144 -16.49 24.36 -17.69
CA GLY A 144 -17.19 23.82 -16.54
C GLY A 144 -16.26 23.16 -15.53
N SER A 145 -15.13 22.60 -15.98
CA SER A 145 -14.09 22.07 -15.06
C SER A 145 -13.41 23.13 -14.20
N SER A 146 -13.47 24.41 -14.60
CA SER A 146 -12.93 25.56 -13.88
C SER A 146 -13.99 26.43 -13.21
N LEU A 147 -15.23 26.38 -13.73
CA LEU A 147 -16.41 27.05 -13.18
C LEU A 147 -17.27 26.04 -12.42
N VAL A 148 -16.70 25.52 -11.33
CA VAL A 148 -17.35 24.56 -10.44
C VAL A 148 -16.85 24.78 -9.02
N LEU A 149 -17.75 24.61 -8.04
CA LEU A 149 -17.40 24.45 -6.65
C LEU A 149 -17.85 23.06 -6.20
N ALA A 150 -16.90 22.20 -5.84
CA ALA A 150 -17.23 20.86 -5.37
C ALA A 150 -18.03 20.92 -4.07
N PRO A 151 -19.08 20.09 -3.91
CA PRO A 151 -19.78 19.97 -2.63
C PRO A 151 -18.85 19.43 -1.54
N VAL A 152 -19.14 19.80 -0.30
CA VAL A 152 -18.39 19.34 0.88
C VAL A 152 -19.29 18.45 1.72
N ASP A 153 -18.91 17.19 1.87
CA ASP A 153 -19.61 16.25 2.74
C ASP A 153 -19.47 16.65 4.22
N GLY A 154 -20.58 16.56 4.96
CA GLY A 154 -20.53 16.71 6.41
C GLY A 154 -19.92 15.48 7.06
N THR A 155 -19.16 15.66 8.14
CA THR A 155 -18.45 14.59 8.86
C THR A 155 -18.73 14.63 10.35
N ILE A 156 -18.53 13.50 11.04
CA ILE A 156 -18.63 13.40 12.50
C ILE A 156 -17.27 12.99 13.07
N VAL A 157 -16.83 13.69 14.11
CA VAL A 157 -15.59 13.42 14.83
C VAL A 157 -15.81 13.43 16.34
N PHE A 158 -15.10 12.56 17.05
CA PHE A 158 -15.03 12.60 18.51
C PHE A 158 -13.76 13.34 18.95
N ALA A 159 -13.91 14.38 19.77
CA ALA A 159 -12.82 15.13 20.37
C ALA A 159 -13.09 15.29 21.87
N ASP A 160 -12.13 14.91 22.71
CA ASP A 160 -12.23 14.98 24.18
C ASP A 160 -13.50 14.32 24.75
N GLY A 161 -13.92 13.20 24.16
CA GLY A 161 -15.14 12.48 24.56
C GLY A 161 -16.45 13.11 24.09
N THR A 162 -16.39 14.14 23.23
CA THR A 162 -17.57 14.84 22.70
C THR A 162 -17.71 14.66 21.19
N ALA A 163 -18.95 14.50 20.72
CA ALA A 163 -19.27 14.40 19.30
C ALA A 163 -19.38 15.80 18.67
N ASN A 164 -18.63 16.03 17.60
CA ASN A 164 -18.62 17.27 16.82
C ASN A 164 -18.90 16.94 15.36
N ALA A 165 -19.56 17.87 14.65
CA ALA A 165 -19.85 17.73 13.22
C ALA A 165 -19.18 18.85 12.43
N THR A 166 -18.72 18.52 11.23
CA THR A 166 -18.46 19.52 10.18
C THR A 166 -19.70 19.64 9.31
N GLN A 167 -20.09 20.87 8.98
CA GLN A 167 -21.31 21.11 8.20
C GLN A 167 -21.10 20.69 6.75
N ALA A 168 -22.14 20.09 6.16
CA ALA A 168 -22.19 19.83 4.74
C ALA A 168 -22.47 21.13 3.99
N ALA A 169 -21.84 21.31 2.83
CA ALA A 169 -22.06 22.48 2.00
C ALA A 169 -22.33 22.06 0.55
N ASP A 170 -23.37 22.65 -0.03
CA ASP A 170 -23.70 22.43 -1.43
C ASP A 170 -22.62 23.00 -2.34
N GLY A 171 -22.31 22.25 -3.38
CA GLY A 171 -21.52 22.69 -4.51
C GLY A 171 -22.40 23.27 -5.60
N TRP A 172 -21.77 23.69 -6.69
CA TRP A 172 -22.47 24.05 -7.90
C TRP A 172 -21.58 23.79 -9.10
N GLU A 173 -22.21 23.51 -10.24
CA GLU A 173 -21.56 23.32 -11.52
C GLU A 173 -22.21 24.20 -12.58
N LEU A 174 -21.49 24.44 -13.67
CA LEU A 174 -21.99 25.18 -14.82
C LEU A 174 -23.16 24.42 -15.46
N ASP A 175 -24.30 25.10 -15.65
CA ASP A 175 -25.38 24.59 -16.50
C ASP A 175 -24.99 24.81 -17.96
N VAL A 176 -24.44 23.76 -18.59
CA VAL A 176 -23.91 23.83 -19.97
C VAL A 176 -25.01 24.17 -20.98
N GLU A 177 -26.22 23.67 -20.80
CA GLU A 177 -27.35 23.92 -21.71
C GLU A 177 -27.83 25.38 -21.59
N GLY A 178 -27.98 25.86 -20.36
CA GLY A 178 -28.31 27.26 -20.09
C GLY A 178 -27.20 28.23 -20.55
N ALA A 179 -25.93 27.89 -20.31
CA ALA A 179 -24.78 28.69 -20.75
C ALA A 179 -24.68 28.79 -22.27
N THR A 180 -25.00 27.70 -22.98
CA THR A 180 -25.10 27.68 -24.45
C THR A 180 -26.12 28.70 -24.92
N THR A 181 -27.31 28.72 -24.31
CA THR A 181 -28.38 29.69 -24.64
C THR A 181 -27.93 31.14 -24.42
N VAL A 182 -27.28 31.42 -23.27
CA VAL A 182 -26.77 32.77 -22.96
C VAL A 182 -25.74 33.24 -23.98
N LEU A 183 -24.82 32.37 -24.41
CA LEU A 183 -23.82 32.72 -25.41
C LEU A 183 -24.42 32.86 -26.81
N HIS A 184 -25.38 32.03 -27.20
CA HIS A 184 -26.10 32.19 -28.48
C HIS A 184 -26.72 33.58 -28.63
N GLU A 185 -27.37 34.07 -27.56
CA GLU A 185 -28.12 35.32 -27.61
C GLU A 185 -27.27 36.58 -27.37
N GLY A 186 -26.20 36.49 -26.58
CA GLY A 186 -25.53 37.67 -26.03
C GLY A 186 -24.02 37.72 -26.20
N TRP A 187 -23.38 36.78 -26.90
CA TRP A 187 -21.92 36.75 -26.95
C TRP A 187 -21.28 37.95 -27.65
N LEU A 188 -22.01 38.78 -28.40
CA LEU A 188 -21.43 39.92 -29.14
C LEU A 188 -21.82 41.29 -28.56
N ASP A 189 -23.04 41.46 -28.07
CA ASP A 189 -23.62 42.77 -27.72
C ASP A 189 -24.10 42.89 -26.27
N ALA A 190 -24.15 41.79 -25.50
CA ALA A 190 -24.57 41.84 -24.11
C ALA A 190 -23.49 42.40 -23.18
N ALA A 191 -23.93 42.93 -22.03
CA ALA A 191 -23.06 43.49 -21.00
C ALA A 191 -22.08 42.44 -20.46
N ARG A 192 -20.87 42.89 -20.14
CA ARG A 192 -19.78 42.04 -19.66
C ARG A 192 -19.51 42.25 -18.17
N PRO A 193 -19.11 41.20 -17.42
CA PRO A 193 -19.03 39.80 -17.83
C PRO A 193 -20.40 39.14 -18.08
N LEU A 194 -20.43 38.08 -18.89
CA LEU A 194 -21.65 37.30 -19.17
C LEU A 194 -21.95 36.35 -18.01
N ALA A 195 -23.08 36.55 -17.33
CA ALA A 195 -23.51 35.65 -16.26
C ALA A 195 -24.04 34.33 -16.85
N LEU A 196 -23.34 33.23 -16.56
CA LEU A 196 -23.74 31.89 -16.97
C LEU A 196 -24.54 31.21 -15.85
N PRO A 197 -25.62 30.49 -16.19
CA PRO A 197 -26.42 29.77 -15.20
C PRO A 197 -25.63 28.60 -14.60
N THR A 198 -25.96 28.27 -13.36
CA THR A 198 -25.35 27.17 -12.59
C THR A 198 -26.42 26.27 -12.02
N THR A 199 -26.10 24.99 -11.87
CA THR A 199 -26.93 24.02 -11.17
C THR A 199 -26.28 23.64 -9.83
N THR A 200 -27.08 23.55 -8.77
CA THR A 200 -26.61 23.14 -7.44
C THR A 200 -26.32 21.64 -7.42
N VAL A 201 -25.20 21.26 -6.81
CA VAL A 201 -24.80 19.86 -6.61
C VAL A 201 -24.78 19.58 -5.11
N GLU A 202 -25.65 18.68 -4.65
CA GLU A 202 -25.69 18.29 -3.23
C GLU A 202 -24.52 17.36 -2.86
N PRO A 203 -23.98 17.47 -1.64
CA PRO A 203 -23.00 16.51 -1.13
C PRO A 203 -23.62 15.13 -0.94
N ALA A 204 -22.81 14.08 -1.03
CA ALA A 204 -23.25 12.71 -0.78
C ALA A 204 -23.76 12.56 0.66
N ILE A 205 -23.07 13.20 1.60
CA ILE A 205 -23.47 13.36 2.99
C ILE A 205 -24.03 14.77 3.20
N THR A 206 -25.34 14.91 2.92
CA THR A 206 -26.13 16.14 3.19
C THR A 206 -26.15 16.54 4.66
N GLN A 207 -26.48 17.80 4.94
CA GLN A 207 -26.61 18.31 6.31
C GLN A 207 -27.64 17.54 7.14
N GLU A 208 -28.73 17.09 6.53
CA GLU A 208 -29.75 16.26 7.21
C GLU A 208 -29.15 14.93 7.69
N LYS A 209 -28.36 14.26 6.83
CA LYS A 209 -27.66 13.02 7.18
C LYS A 209 -26.59 13.25 8.25
N THR A 210 -25.86 14.36 8.17
CA THR A 210 -24.89 14.76 9.19
C THR A 210 -25.56 15.00 10.54
N ASP A 211 -26.71 15.69 10.57
CA ASP A 211 -27.45 15.96 11.80
C ASP A 211 -28.01 14.68 12.42
N ALA A 212 -28.50 13.76 11.60
CA ALA A 212 -28.92 12.42 12.03
C ALA A 212 -27.76 11.64 12.65
N ALA A 213 -26.60 11.62 11.99
CA ALA A 213 -25.39 10.97 12.50
C ALA A 213 -24.87 11.63 13.78
N LEU A 214 -24.92 12.97 13.88
CA LEU A 214 -24.56 13.72 15.10
C LEU A 214 -25.46 13.35 16.27
N ALA A 215 -26.75 13.14 16.05
CA ALA A 215 -27.67 12.68 17.09
C ALA A 215 -27.31 11.28 17.61
N VAL A 216 -26.87 10.37 16.72
CA VAL A 216 -26.34 9.06 17.11
C VAL A 216 -25.02 9.21 17.87
N ALA A 217 -24.08 10.02 17.37
CA ALA A 217 -22.79 10.24 18.00
C ALA A 217 -22.91 10.84 19.41
N LYS A 218 -23.87 11.74 19.63
CA LYS A 218 -24.19 12.27 20.97
C LYS A 218 -24.69 11.18 21.93
N LYS A 219 -25.40 10.16 21.45
CA LYS A 219 -25.78 8.99 22.26
C LYS A 219 -24.58 8.12 22.58
N VAL A 220 -23.67 7.91 21.62
CA VAL A 220 -22.43 7.16 21.86
C VAL A 220 -21.66 7.79 23.03
N ALA A 221 -21.52 9.12 23.03
CA ALA A 221 -20.83 9.90 24.06
C ALA A 221 -21.63 10.10 25.38
N SER A 222 -22.90 9.66 25.48
CA SER A 222 -23.78 10.11 26.57
C SER A 222 -23.51 9.46 27.94
N GLY A 223 -22.72 8.39 28.00
CA GLY A 223 -22.48 7.66 29.24
C GLY A 223 -21.62 6.41 29.06
N PRO A 224 -21.33 5.69 30.15
CA PRO A 224 -20.58 4.43 30.07
C PRO A 224 -21.40 3.33 29.39
N VAL A 225 -20.73 2.30 28.86
CA VAL A 225 -21.33 1.08 28.34
C VAL A 225 -20.91 -0.10 29.21
N SER A 226 -21.88 -0.84 29.76
CA SER A 226 -21.61 -2.08 30.48
C SER A 226 -21.40 -3.22 29.49
N VAL A 227 -20.31 -3.97 29.63
CA VAL A 227 -20.01 -5.14 28.81
C VAL A 227 -20.04 -6.37 29.70
N THR A 228 -20.92 -7.31 29.38
CA THR A 228 -21.06 -8.60 30.07
C THR A 228 -20.49 -9.71 29.20
N VAL A 229 -19.59 -10.50 29.77
CA VAL A 229 -18.99 -11.68 29.15
C VAL A 229 -19.14 -12.84 30.12
N GLY A 230 -20.03 -13.78 29.78
CA GLY A 230 -20.42 -14.85 30.70
C GLY A 230 -21.10 -14.31 31.96
N ASP A 231 -20.54 -14.60 33.13
CA ASP A 231 -21.00 -14.14 34.44
C ASP A 231 -20.24 -12.90 34.95
N ARG A 232 -19.28 -12.39 34.18
CA ARG A 232 -18.44 -11.24 34.52
C ARG A 232 -18.89 -10.01 33.74
N SER A 233 -18.70 -8.83 34.34
CA SER A 233 -19.00 -7.57 33.68
C SER A 233 -17.96 -6.51 34.01
N THR A 234 -17.73 -5.63 33.04
CA THR A 234 -16.91 -4.43 33.18
C THR A 234 -17.58 -3.26 32.51
N THR A 235 -17.15 -2.05 32.84
CA THR A 235 -17.72 -0.82 32.33
C THR A 235 -16.70 -0.10 31.46
N LEU A 236 -17.09 0.20 30.23
CA LEU A 236 -16.33 1.07 29.32
C LEU A 236 -16.77 2.52 29.53
N GLU A 237 -15.85 3.36 30.01
CA GLU A 237 -16.11 4.79 30.19
C GLU A 237 -16.34 5.51 28.85
N PRO A 238 -17.11 6.62 28.82
CA PRO A 238 -17.41 7.35 27.59
C PRO A 238 -16.16 7.71 26.77
N ALA A 239 -15.06 8.04 27.44
CA ALA A 239 -13.79 8.34 26.80
C ALA A 239 -13.22 7.14 26.01
N VAL A 240 -13.35 5.93 26.56
CA VAL A 240 -12.92 4.69 25.90
C VAL A 240 -13.83 4.37 24.72
N VAL A 241 -15.15 4.49 24.90
CA VAL A 241 -16.12 4.22 23.82
C VAL A 241 -15.94 5.18 22.65
N THR A 242 -15.81 6.49 22.92
CA THR A 242 -15.66 7.52 21.88
C THR A 242 -14.29 7.51 21.21
N ALA A 243 -13.21 7.20 21.94
CA ALA A 243 -11.87 7.02 21.37
C ALA A 243 -11.80 5.85 20.37
N ASN A 244 -12.70 4.88 20.52
CA ASN A 244 -12.79 3.70 19.66
C ASN A 244 -13.96 3.75 18.67
N ALA A 245 -14.66 4.89 18.57
CA ALA A 245 -15.79 5.09 17.66
C ALA A 245 -15.40 5.96 16.46
N SER A 246 -15.87 5.58 15.29
CA SER A 246 -15.71 6.37 14.05
C SER A 246 -16.99 6.34 13.23
N PHE A 247 -17.27 7.40 12.47
CA PHE A 247 -18.35 7.43 11.50
C PHE A 247 -17.73 7.42 10.10
N VAL A 248 -18.05 6.40 9.32
CA VAL A 248 -17.48 6.18 7.99
C VAL A 248 -18.59 6.30 6.95
N PRO A 249 -18.35 7.01 5.82
CA PRO A 249 -19.32 7.07 4.73
C PRO A 249 -19.43 5.70 4.04
N VAL A 250 -20.64 5.13 4.06
CA VAL A 250 -20.99 3.87 3.38
C VAL A 250 -22.33 4.11 2.67
N ASP A 251 -22.37 3.88 1.35
CA ASP A 251 -23.58 4.07 0.52
C ASP A 251 -24.26 5.43 0.69
N GLY A 252 -23.47 6.48 0.93
CA GLY A 252 -23.97 7.84 1.13
C GLY A 252 -24.58 8.10 2.51
N GLU A 253 -24.30 7.26 3.51
CA GLU A 253 -24.67 7.45 4.92
C GLU A 253 -23.44 7.37 5.83
N LEU A 254 -23.48 8.02 6.99
CA LEU A 254 -22.43 7.90 8.01
C LEU A 254 -22.77 6.76 8.97
N VAL A 255 -22.02 5.66 8.85
CA VAL A 255 -22.22 4.45 9.66
C VAL A 255 -21.22 4.43 10.83
N LEU A 256 -21.73 4.18 12.05
CA LEU A 256 -20.91 4.00 13.24
C LEU A 256 -20.13 2.69 13.17
N GLN A 257 -18.82 2.79 13.28
CA GLN A 257 -17.90 1.67 13.38
C GLN A 257 -17.08 1.77 14.67
N MET A 258 -16.84 0.62 15.29
CA MET A 258 -16.08 0.51 16.53
C MET A 258 -14.78 -0.25 16.31
N ASN A 259 -13.70 0.17 16.96
CA ASN A 259 -12.43 -0.57 16.99
C ASN A 259 -12.52 -1.74 17.96
N GLY A 260 -12.85 -2.92 17.44
CA GLY A 260 -13.01 -4.15 18.23
C GLY A 260 -11.76 -4.56 19.01
N GLU A 261 -10.57 -4.42 18.43
CA GLU A 261 -9.31 -4.85 19.08
C GLU A 261 -9.01 -4.00 20.32
N ALA A 262 -9.14 -2.68 20.18
CA ALA A 262 -8.92 -1.76 21.30
C ALA A 262 -10.01 -1.87 22.37
N LEU A 263 -11.26 -2.16 21.97
CA LEU A 263 -12.33 -2.48 22.91
C LEU A 263 -12.07 -3.79 23.66
N SER A 264 -11.57 -4.83 22.97
CA SER A 264 -11.18 -6.10 23.61
C SER A 264 -10.10 -5.87 24.67
N ALA A 265 -9.07 -5.07 24.35
CA ALA A 265 -8.04 -4.71 25.32
C ALA A 265 -8.60 -3.99 26.55
N ALA A 266 -9.50 -3.02 26.36
CA ALA A 266 -10.14 -2.30 27.46
C ALA A 266 -11.03 -3.22 28.33
N VAL A 267 -11.74 -4.18 27.71
CA VAL A 267 -12.52 -5.18 28.45
C VAL A 267 -11.62 -6.08 29.29
N LEU A 268 -10.49 -6.53 28.73
CA LEU A 268 -9.52 -7.39 29.43
C LEU A 268 -8.77 -6.66 30.56
N GLU A 269 -8.54 -5.35 30.45
CA GLU A 269 -8.02 -4.54 31.56
C GLU A 269 -8.98 -4.54 32.76
N GLY A 270 -10.29 -4.46 32.50
CA GLY A 270 -11.32 -4.58 33.53
C GLY A 270 -11.56 -6.00 34.04
N LEU A 271 -11.22 -7.02 33.24
CA LEU A 271 -11.44 -8.44 33.53
C LEU A 271 -10.16 -9.26 33.25
N PRO A 272 -9.10 -9.12 34.06
CA PRO A 272 -7.76 -9.68 33.75
C PRO A 272 -7.72 -11.21 33.68
N ASP A 273 -8.61 -11.91 34.39
CA ASP A 273 -8.67 -13.38 34.40
C ASP A 273 -9.83 -13.92 33.54
N LEU A 274 -10.33 -13.15 32.57
CA LEU A 274 -11.48 -13.54 31.75
C LEU A 274 -11.17 -14.71 30.84
N LEU A 275 -9.96 -14.73 30.29
CA LEU A 275 -9.53 -15.66 29.26
C LEU A 275 -8.76 -16.83 29.86
N THR A 276 -8.92 -17.99 29.25
CA THR A 276 -8.07 -19.16 29.48
C THR A 276 -7.04 -19.24 28.37
N ALA A 277 -5.75 -19.26 28.71
CA ALA A 277 -4.69 -19.41 27.72
C ALA A 277 -4.81 -20.78 27.02
N SER A 278 -4.60 -20.81 25.72
CA SER A 278 -4.37 -22.06 24.99
C SER A 278 -2.98 -22.61 25.32
N GLU A 279 -2.84 -23.93 25.30
CA GLU A 279 -1.54 -24.60 25.39
C GLU A 279 -1.19 -25.26 24.06
N ASP A 280 0.03 -25.03 23.60
CA ASP A 280 0.56 -25.56 22.35
C ASP A 280 0.85 -27.06 22.42
N ALA A 281 0.56 -27.76 21.31
CA ALA A 281 1.05 -29.11 21.13
C ALA A 281 2.59 -29.10 21.07
N HIS A 282 3.23 -30.13 21.62
CA HIS A 282 4.69 -30.22 21.62
C HIS A 282 5.17 -31.68 21.61
N PHE A 283 6.45 -31.88 21.30
CA PHE A 283 7.08 -33.19 21.39
C PHE A 283 7.65 -33.41 22.80
N ASP A 284 7.29 -34.54 23.43
CA ASP A 284 7.96 -35.08 24.60
C ASP A 284 8.98 -36.16 24.17
N LEU A 285 10.20 -36.05 24.70
CA LEU A 285 11.32 -36.95 24.46
C LEU A 285 11.63 -37.86 25.66
N SER A 286 10.86 -37.79 26.75
CA SER A 286 11.12 -38.51 27.99
C SER A 286 11.04 -40.04 27.85
N SER A 287 10.22 -40.53 26.92
CA SER A 287 9.95 -41.96 26.69
C SER A 287 10.96 -42.67 25.76
N GLY A 288 12.00 -41.95 25.30
CA GLY A 288 13.04 -42.49 24.40
C GLY A 288 12.73 -42.36 22.92
N ALA A 289 11.50 -42.01 22.54
CA ALA A 289 11.08 -41.58 21.21
C ALA A 289 10.17 -40.34 21.31
N PRO A 290 10.06 -39.50 20.25
CA PRO A 290 9.18 -38.34 20.25
C PRO A 290 7.71 -38.75 20.34
N VAL A 291 7.00 -38.21 21.32
CA VAL A 291 5.55 -38.37 21.47
C VAL A 291 4.92 -36.98 21.42
N ILE A 292 3.91 -36.78 20.58
CA ILE A 292 3.17 -35.51 20.56
C ILE A 292 2.25 -35.48 21.77
N VAL A 293 2.43 -34.47 22.62
CA VAL A 293 1.47 -34.10 23.66
C VAL A 293 0.50 -33.10 23.02
N PRO A 294 -0.81 -33.41 22.93
CA PRO A 294 -1.78 -32.51 22.34
C PRO A 294 -1.88 -31.19 23.09
N GLY A 295 -2.05 -30.10 22.34
CA GLY A 295 -2.40 -28.81 22.89
C GLY A 295 -3.83 -28.78 23.45
N THR A 296 -4.13 -27.79 24.29
CA THR A 296 -5.48 -27.55 24.81
C THR A 296 -6.00 -26.20 24.36
N PRO A 297 -7.26 -26.12 23.86
CA PRO A 297 -7.82 -24.85 23.42
C PRO A 297 -8.04 -23.90 24.59
N GLY A 298 -7.83 -22.62 24.31
CA GLY A 298 -8.12 -21.51 25.21
C GLY A 298 -9.44 -20.82 24.88
N THR A 299 -9.63 -19.63 25.43
CA THR A 299 -10.76 -18.74 25.13
C THR A 299 -10.27 -17.34 24.81
N THR A 300 -10.97 -16.64 23.92
CA THR A 300 -10.69 -15.25 23.55
C THR A 300 -11.98 -14.49 23.28
N LEU A 301 -11.87 -13.17 23.10
CA LEU A 301 -12.97 -12.32 22.63
C LEU A 301 -12.91 -12.19 21.11
N ASP A 302 -14.05 -12.30 20.45
CA ASP A 302 -14.19 -11.92 19.03
C ASP A 302 -14.27 -10.38 18.92
N PRO A 303 -13.25 -9.71 18.35
CA PRO A 303 -13.24 -8.26 18.23
C PRO A 303 -14.41 -7.71 17.40
N ALA A 304 -14.85 -8.42 16.36
CA ALA A 304 -15.93 -7.97 15.49
C ALA A 304 -17.30 -8.08 16.18
N ALA A 305 -17.52 -9.19 16.89
CA ALA A 305 -18.72 -9.37 17.71
C ALA A 305 -18.79 -8.32 18.83
N LEU A 306 -17.66 -8.05 19.49
CA LEU A 306 -17.57 -7.02 20.52
C LEU A 306 -17.82 -5.61 19.96
N ALA A 307 -17.20 -5.26 18.84
CA ALA A 307 -17.41 -3.98 18.16
C ALA A 307 -18.89 -3.74 17.86
N THR A 308 -19.57 -4.74 17.30
CA THR A 308 -21.00 -4.69 16.98
C THR A 308 -21.85 -4.53 18.25
N ALA A 309 -21.62 -5.38 19.25
CA ALA A 309 -22.38 -5.35 20.49
C ALA A 309 -22.21 -4.02 21.25
N VAL A 310 -21.00 -3.45 21.26
CA VAL A 310 -20.73 -2.15 21.88
C VAL A 310 -21.35 -1.00 21.07
N ALA A 311 -21.32 -1.06 19.73
CA ALA A 311 -21.99 -0.06 18.89
C ALA A 311 -23.50 0.00 19.16
N ASP A 312 -24.16 -1.16 19.18
CA ASP A 312 -25.59 -1.29 19.47
C ASP A 312 -25.92 -0.82 20.90
N ALA A 313 -25.12 -1.23 21.88
CA ALA A 313 -25.30 -0.82 23.27
C ALA A 313 -25.09 0.70 23.45
N ALA A 314 -24.10 1.30 22.78
CA ALA A 314 -23.77 2.72 22.90
C ALA A 314 -24.91 3.65 22.42
N VAL A 315 -25.83 3.15 21.59
CA VAL A 315 -26.99 3.92 21.09
C VAL A 315 -28.31 3.52 21.76
N ALA A 316 -28.32 2.40 22.49
CA ALA A 316 -29.47 1.90 23.25
C ALA A 316 -29.67 2.66 24.58
N SER A 317 -30.90 2.60 25.12
CA SER A 317 -31.22 3.21 26.42
C SER A 317 -30.62 2.45 27.62
N THR A 318 -30.45 1.13 27.49
CA THR A 318 -29.92 0.26 28.56
C THR A 318 -28.39 0.24 28.62
N ARG A 319 -27.70 0.60 27.51
CA ARG A 319 -26.23 0.67 27.41
C ARG A 319 -25.50 -0.56 27.91
N SER A 320 -26.03 -1.74 27.56
CA SER A 320 -25.48 -3.03 27.95
C SER A 320 -25.19 -3.88 26.70
N ALA A 321 -23.93 -4.27 26.54
CA ALA A 321 -23.47 -5.22 25.52
C ALA A 321 -23.27 -6.59 26.17
N THR A 322 -23.72 -7.65 25.51
CA THR A 322 -23.44 -9.04 25.91
C THR A 322 -22.65 -9.71 24.80
N VAL A 323 -21.52 -10.29 25.14
CA VAL A 323 -20.61 -10.95 24.19
C VAL A 323 -20.20 -12.31 24.75
N GLU A 324 -20.10 -13.30 23.88
CA GLU A 324 -19.64 -14.64 24.24
C GLU A 324 -18.13 -14.78 23.99
N LEU A 325 -17.46 -15.59 24.81
CA LEU A 325 -16.11 -16.02 24.52
C LEU A 325 -16.13 -17.02 23.35
N VAL A 326 -15.13 -16.90 22.47
CA VAL A 326 -14.88 -17.86 21.40
C VAL A 326 -13.66 -18.70 21.73
N GLN A 327 -13.52 -19.85 21.08
CA GLN A 327 -12.36 -20.71 21.25
C GLN A 327 -11.11 -20.03 20.69
N ALA A 328 -10.02 -20.07 21.47
CA ALA A 328 -8.69 -19.74 20.98
C ALA A 328 -7.94 -21.04 20.71
N ASP A 329 -7.63 -21.30 19.45
CA ASP A 329 -6.85 -22.48 19.08
C ASP A 329 -5.38 -22.31 19.51
N PRO A 330 -4.70 -23.41 19.90
CA PRO A 330 -3.26 -23.40 20.09
C PRO A 330 -2.53 -22.87 18.86
N ALA A 331 -1.43 -22.14 19.06
CA ALA A 331 -0.60 -21.66 17.97
C ALA A 331 0.11 -22.82 17.25
N GLU A 332 0.41 -23.90 17.99
CA GLU A 332 0.87 -25.17 17.44
C GLU A 332 -0.16 -26.26 17.70
N SER A 333 -0.77 -26.77 16.62
CA SER A 333 -1.75 -27.85 16.71
C SER A 333 -1.09 -29.23 16.63
N THR A 334 -1.77 -30.24 17.20
CA THR A 334 -1.37 -31.65 17.05
C THR A 334 -1.28 -32.05 15.57
N ALA A 335 -2.23 -31.58 14.75
CA ALA A 335 -2.26 -31.90 13.32
C ALA A 335 -1.05 -31.32 12.56
N GLU A 336 -0.60 -30.12 12.91
CA GLU A 336 0.61 -29.52 12.32
C GLU A 336 1.87 -30.29 12.70
N LEU A 337 2.01 -30.69 13.96
CA LEU A 337 3.14 -31.52 14.40
C LEU A 337 3.12 -32.92 13.77
N GLU A 338 1.95 -33.52 13.61
CA GLU A 338 1.79 -34.80 12.91
C GLU A 338 2.17 -34.68 11.42
N ALA A 339 1.79 -33.57 10.78
CA ALA A 339 2.11 -33.29 9.38
C ALA A 339 3.61 -33.15 9.11
N LEU A 340 4.42 -32.81 10.12
CA LEU A 340 5.89 -32.81 10.02
C LEU A 340 6.46 -34.21 9.77
N GLY A 341 5.71 -35.28 10.06
CA GLY A 341 6.12 -36.64 9.71
C GLY A 341 7.39 -37.11 10.42
N ILE A 342 7.57 -36.76 11.70
CA ILE A 342 8.71 -37.23 12.51
C ILE A 342 8.42 -38.66 13.00
N LYS A 343 9.08 -39.66 12.43
CA LYS A 343 8.71 -41.09 12.58
C LYS A 343 9.86 -41.98 13.06
N GLU A 344 11.09 -41.66 12.68
CA GLU A 344 12.24 -42.52 12.89
C GLU A 344 13.53 -41.72 13.12
N ILE A 345 14.58 -42.40 13.56
CA ILE A 345 15.92 -41.81 13.66
C ILE A 345 16.52 -41.73 12.26
N VAL A 346 16.82 -40.52 11.78
CA VAL A 346 17.47 -40.32 10.48
C VAL A 346 18.98 -40.24 10.59
N SER A 347 19.51 -39.87 11.77
CA SER A 347 20.94 -39.81 12.07
C SER A 347 21.21 -39.79 13.57
N GLU A 348 22.34 -40.38 13.97
CA GLU A 348 22.89 -40.28 15.32
C GLU A 348 24.41 -40.20 15.24
N PHE A 349 25.00 -39.30 16.02
CA PHE A 349 26.45 -39.17 16.13
C PHE A 349 26.86 -38.96 17.59
N SER A 350 28.06 -39.42 17.94
CA SER A 350 28.61 -39.21 19.27
C SER A 350 30.10 -38.98 19.27
N THR A 351 30.58 -38.21 20.25
CA THR A 351 32.00 -37.95 20.45
C THR A 351 32.41 -38.28 21.90
N PRO A 352 33.63 -38.80 22.13
CA PRO A 352 34.08 -39.18 23.47
C PRO A 352 34.43 -37.95 24.32
N LEU A 353 34.08 -38.00 25.60
CA LEU A 353 34.46 -36.98 26.58
C LEU A 353 35.84 -37.28 27.17
N THR A 354 36.52 -36.21 27.54
CA THR A 354 37.76 -36.22 28.33
C THR A 354 37.44 -36.03 29.81
N SER A 355 38.36 -36.44 30.70
CA SER A 355 38.19 -36.30 32.16
C SER A 355 38.41 -34.86 32.63
N GLU A 356 37.54 -33.95 32.22
CA GLU A 356 37.61 -32.51 32.49
C GLU A 356 36.26 -32.00 33.03
N PRO A 357 36.03 -31.97 34.35
CA PRO A 357 34.70 -31.75 34.93
C PRO A 357 34.01 -30.45 34.48
N ARG A 358 34.74 -29.32 34.46
CA ARG A 358 34.21 -28.01 34.02
C ARG A 358 33.75 -28.04 32.57
N ARG A 359 34.53 -28.70 31.72
CA ARG A 359 34.24 -28.87 30.29
C ARG A 359 33.04 -29.78 30.08
N THR A 360 32.99 -30.90 30.80
CA THR A 360 31.85 -31.84 30.76
C THR A 360 30.56 -31.17 31.23
N GLN A 361 30.60 -30.31 32.24
CA GLN A 361 29.45 -29.53 32.68
C GLN A 361 28.91 -28.62 31.56
N ASN A 362 29.78 -27.87 30.89
CA ASN A 362 29.38 -27.02 29.76
C ASN A 362 28.79 -27.84 28.60
N ILE A 363 29.37 -29.00 28.29
CA ILE A 363 28.86 -29.90 27.26
C ILE A 363 27.49 -30.46 27.66
N ALA A 364 27.30 -30.89 28.90
CA ALA A 364 26.00 -31.39 29.38
C ALA A 364 24.92 -30.30 29.33
N ASN A 365 25.24 -29.08 29.74
CA ASN A 365 24.31 -27.93 29.64
C ASN A 365 24.01 -27.57 28.18
N GLY A 366 25.02 -27.57 27.31
CA GLY A 366 24.82 -27.35 25.87
C GLY A 366 23.96 -28.44 25.23
N ALA A 367 24.18 -29.70 25.61
CA ALA A 367 23.39 -30.84 25.15
C ALA A 367 21.93 -30.73 25.59
N SER A 368 21.65 -30.32 26.83
CA SER A 368 20.27 -30.15 27.30
C SER A 368 19.56 -29.00 26.61
N LYS A 369 20.27 -27.91 26.28
CA LYS A 369 19.70 -26.72 25.62
C LYS A 369 19.28 -26.97 24.17
N ILE A 370 20.03 -27.80 23.44
CA ILE A 370 19.69 -28.12 22.03
C ILE A 370 18.73 -29.32 21.89
N SER A 371 18.47 -30.05 22.99
CA SER A 371 17.55 -31.18 22.95
C SER A 371 16.11 -30.67 22.95
N GLY A 372 15.28 -31.20 22.05
CA GLY A 372 13.92 -30.73 21.82
C GLY A 372 13.79 -29.65 20.75
N THR A 373 14.90 -29.19 20.14
CA THR A 373 14.82 -28.21 19.04
C THR A 373 14.17 -28.86 17.82
N LEU A 374 13.03 -28.31 17.41
CA LEU A 374 12.32 -28.66 16.18
C LEU A 374 12.81 -27.76 15.04
N ILE A 375 13.13 -28.37 13.90
CA ILE A 375 13.53 -27.68 12.68
C ILE A 375 12.56 -28.10 11.58
N ARG A 376 11.72 -27.16 11.16
CA ARG A 376 10.70 -27.35 10.11
C ARG A 376 11.35 -27.51 8.73
N PRO A 377 10.61 -28.02 7.73
CA PRO A 377 11.04 -27.96 6.34
C PRO A 377 11.53 -26.55 5.98
N ASP A 378 12.67 -26.49 5.30
CA ASP A 378 13.38 -25.27 4.90
C ASP A 378 13.90 -24.36 6.03
N GLU A 379 13.73 -24.73 7.29
CA GLU A 379 14.28 -23.98 8.42
C GLU A 379 15.78 -24.24 8.61
N THR A 380 16.51 -23.23 9.08
CA THR A 380 17.94 -23.32 9.41
C THR A 380 18.11 -23.42 10.91
N PHE A 381 18.76 -24.49 11.38
CA PHE A 381 19.26 -24.59 12.74
C PHE A 381 20.47 -23.67 12.92
N SER A 382 20.49 -22.94 14.04
CA SER A 382 21.68 -22.29 14.57
C SER A 382 22.01 -22.84 15.95
N LEU A 383 23.26 -23.26 16.13
CA LEU A 383 23.72 -23.70 17.45
C LEU A 383 23.79 -22.53 18.43
N THR A 384 24.23 -21.36 17.97
CA THR A 384 24.30 -20.17 18.82
C THR A 384 22.92 -19.79 19.35
N ASP A 385 21.89 -19.81 18.48
CA ASP A 385 20.53 -19.49 18.88
C ASP A 385 19.96 -20.55 19.83
N ALA A 386 20.18 -21.84 19.53
CA ALA A 386 19.71 -22.94 20.38
C ALA A 386 20.39 -22.98 21.76
N LEU A 387 21.63 -22.49 21.88
CA LEU A 387 22.32 -22.38 23.17
C LEU A 387 21.88 -21.14 23.97
N GLY A 388 21.55 -20.04 23.29
CA GLY A 388 21.35 -18.74 23.92
C GLY A 388 22.65 -18.17 24.53
N PRO A 389 22.56 -17.21 25.45
CA PRO A 389 23.73 -16.56 26.03
C PRO A 389 24.64 -17.55 26.79
N VAL A 390 25.95 -17.47 26.52
CA VAL A 390 26.97 -18.36 27.10
C VAL A 390 27.67 -17.65 28.26
N ASP A 391 27.04 -17.66 29.43
CA ASP A 391 27.53 -17.03 30.65
C ASP A 391 27.14 -17.83 31.93
N ALA A 392 27.51 -17.30 33.09
CA ALA A 392 27.20 -17.91 34.39
C ALA A 392 25.69 -18.00 34.68
N ALA A 393 24.90 -16.98 34.30
CA ALA A 393 23.47 -16.93 34.57
C ALA A 393 22.71 -18.03 33.83
N HIS A 394 23.25 -18.47 32.69
CA HIS A 394 22.69 -19.55 31.88
C HIS A 394 23.35 -20.91 32.12
N GLY A 395 24.10 -21.04 33.23
CA GLY A 395 24.63 -22.32 33.73
C GLY A 395 25.97 -22.76 33.12
N PHE A 396 26.64 -21.90 32.35
CA PHE A 396 27.98 -22.18 31.84
C PHE A 396 29.05 -21.80 32.85
N VAL A 397 30.21 -22.45 32.76
CA VAL A 397 31.41 -22.17 33.56
C VAL A 397 32.59 -21.88 32.65
N GLN A 398 33.61 -21.21 33.18
CA GLN A 398 34.87 -21.05 32.47
C GLN A 398 35.64 -22.38 32.42
N ALA A 399 36.03 -22.78 31.22
CA ALA A 399 36.81 -23.98 30.95
C ALA A 399 37.73 -23.75 29.75
N GLY A 400 38.71 -24.64 29.56
CA GLY A 400 39.70 -24.51 28.50
C GLY A 400 39.07 -24.37 27.10
N ALA A 401 39.50 -23.34 26.38
CA ALA A 401 39.11 -23.02 25.02
C ALA A 401 40.33 -22.46 24.26
N ILE A 402 40.23 -22.41 22.93
CA ILE A 402 41.20 -21.70 22.09
C ILE A 402 40.60 -20.35 21.71
N VAL A 403 41.20 -19.26 22.19
CA VAL A 403 40.78 -17.88 21.89
C VAL A 403 41.94 -17.18 21.20
N SER A 404 41.71 -16.66 19.98
CA SER A 404 42.75 -16.00 19.16
C SER A 404 44.02 -16.82 18.93
N GLY A 405 43.93 -18.17 19.01
CA GLY A 405 45.06 -19.08 18.84
C GLY A 405 45.82 -19.42 20.13
N GLU A 406 45.42 -18.86 21.28
CA GLU A 406 45.96 -19.19 22.60
C GLU A 406 45.00 -20.10 23.37
N HIS A 407 45.54 -21.00 24.20
CA HIS A 407 44.73 -21.85 25.08
C HIS A 407 44.48 -21.08 26.39
N VAL A 408 43.22 -20.73 26.66
CA VAL A 408 42.81 -19.97 27.85
C VAL A 408 41.46 -20.47 28.35
N ASP A 409 41.12 -20.15 29.60
CA ASP A 409 39.77 -20.40 30.11
C ASP A 409 38.78 -19.38 29.51
N ALA A 410 37.68 -19.88 28.94
CA ALA A 410 36.59 -19.06 28.41
C ALA A 410 35.23 -19.63 28.82
N TRP A 411 34.21 -18.76 28.86
CA TRP A 411 32.83 -19.19 29.11
C TRP A 411 32.38 -20.19 28.05
N GLY A 412 31.80 -21.30 28.50
CA GLY A 412 31.37 -22.36 27.59
C GLY A 412 32.52 -23.16 26.95
N GLY A 413 33.73 -23.10 27.51
CA GLY A 413 34.83 -23.97 27.08
C GLY A 413 34.38 -25.43 27.00
N GLY A 414 34.54 -26.05 25.83
CA GLY A 414 33.99 -27.37 25.50
C GLY A 414 32.85 -27.38 24.48
N LEU A 415 32.14 -26.27 24.26
CA LEU A 415 30.98 -26.21 23.36
C LEU A 415 31.30 -26.51 21.89
N SER A 416 32.55 -26.37 21.44
CA SER A 416 32.93 -26.84 20.10
C SER A 416 32.77 -28.36 19.94
N GLN A 417 32.74 -29.14 21.03
CA GLN A 417 32.41 -30.57 20.95
C GLN A 417 30.92 -30.79 20.69
N ILE A 418 30.04 -29.97 21.27
CA ILE A 418 28.61 -29.96 20.91
C ILE A 418 28.47 -29.58 19.45
N SER A 419 29.09 -28.49 19.01
CA SER A 419 29.12 -28.07 17.59
C SER A 419 29.54 -29.18 16.65
N THR A 420 30.67 -29.84 16.91
CA THR A 420 31.14 -30.94 16.09
C THR A 420 30.19 -32.15 16.10
N THR A 421 29.59 -32.48 17.25
CA THR A 421 28.68 -33.63 17.36
C THR A 421 27.37 -33.37 16.60
N THR A 422 26.78 -32.17 16.77
CA THR A 422 25.57 -31.76 16.07
C THR A 422 25.80 -31.61 14.56
N TYR A 423 26.93 -31.03 14.14
CA TYR A 423 27.33 -30.95 12.74
C TYR A 423 27.37 -32.34 12.09
N ASN A 424 28.03 -33.31 12.72
CA ASN A 424 28.11 -34.65 12.14
C ASN A 424 26.74 -35.36 12.14
N ALA A 425 25.90 -35.16 13.15
CA ALA A 425 24.53 -35.68 13.13
C ALA A 425 23.75 -35.12 11.91
N ALA A 426 23.80 -33.80 11.67
CA ALA A 426 23.17 -33.18 10.51
C ALA A 426 23.82 -33.60 9.18
N HIS A 427 25.15 -33.72 9.14
CA HIS A 427 25.92 -34.18 7.98
C HIS A 427 25.43 -35.54 7.47
N PHE A 428 25.22 -36.49 8.40
CA PHE A 428 24.73 -37.83 8.07
C PHE A 428 23.21 -37.93 7.93
N ALA A 429 22.45 -36.94 8.41
CA ALA A 429 21.03 -36.78 8.06
C ALA A 429 20.83 -36.28 6.62
N GLY A 430 21.88 -35.76 5.99
CA GLY A 430 21.86 -35.23 4.62
C GLY A 430 21.38 -33.79 4.52
N PHE A 431 21.33 -33.08 5.65
CA PHE A 431 20.97 -31.66 5.68
C PHE A 431 22.04 -30.79 5.02
N GLU A 432 21.60 -29.64 4.52
CA GLU A 432 22.44 -28.67 3.86
C GLU A 432 23.34 -27.97 4.88
N ASP A 433 24.63 -27.91 4.58
CA ASP A 433 25.65 -27.31 5.44
C ASP A 433 25.73 -25.81 5.12
N ILE A 434 25.22 -24.98 6.03
CA ILE A 434 25.15 -23.52 5.85
C ILE A 434 26.42 -22.86 6.38
N GLU A 435 26.89 -23.30 7.54
CA GLU A 435 28.11 -22.81 8.15
C GLU A 435 28.73 -23.88 9.03
N HIS A 436 29.98 -24.23 8.75
CA HIS A 436 30.87 -24.84 9.73
C HIS A 436 32.31 -24.39 9.49
N LYS A 437 33.10 -24.46 10.55
CA LYS A 437 34.53 -24.18 10.49
C LYS A 437 35.30 -25.08 11.44
N PRO A 438 36.25 -25.89 10.96
CA PRO A 438 37.14 -26.63 11.83
C PRO A 438 38.04 -25.72 12.67
N HIS A 439 38.58 -26.27 13.76
CA HIS A 439 39.69 -25.65 14.47
C HIS A 439 40.92 -25.53 13.56
N SER A 440 41.84 -24.62 13.92
CA SER A 440 43.13 -24.55 13.22
C SER A 440 44.05 -25.73 13.52
N GLU A 441 43.76 -26.51 14.55
CA GLU A 441 44.51 -27.70 14.98
C GLU A 441 43.54 -28.87 15.13
N TRP A 442 43.95 -30.07 14.76
CA TRP A 442 43.11 -31.26 14.84
C TRP A 442 43.18 -31.93 16.21
N PHE A 443 42.03 -32.32 16.73
CA PHE A 443 41.92 -33.10 17.96
C PHE A 443 41.49 -34.54 17.69
N ALA A 444 42.20 -35.51 18.27
CA ALA A 444 41.96 -36.95 18.07
C ALA A 444 40.56 -37.43 18.48
N ARG A 445 39.82 -36.64 19.27
CA ARG A 445 38.42 -36.92 19.65
C ARG A 445 37.41 -36.65 18.52
N TYR A 446 37.84 -36.03 17.42
CA TYR A 446 36.98 -35.65 16.30
C TYR A 446 37.39 -36.34 14.99
N PRO A 447 36.42 -36.62 14.10
CA PRO A 447 36.72 -37.11 12.76
C PRO A 447 37.52 -36.08 11.97
N GLU A 448 38.59 -36.52 11.30
CA GLU A 448 39.41 -35.67 10.44
C GLU A 448 38.58 -35.00 9.33
N GLY A 449 38.65 -33.67 9.26
CA GLY A 449 37.96 -32.87 8.26
C GLY A 449 36.46 -32.66 8.50
N ARG A 450 35.89 -33.17 9.60
CA ARG A 450 34.48 -32.99 9.99
C ARG A 450 34.37 -32.44 11.41
N GLU A 451 35.11 -31.37 11.67
CA GLU A 451 35.05 -30.59 12.90
C GLU A 451 34.24 -29.32 12.66
N ALA A 452 33.48 -28.92 13.67
CA ALA A 452 32.83 -27.62 13.70
C ALA A 452 33.14 -26.95 15.03
N THR A 453 33.75 -25.77 14.96
CA THR A 453 33.97 -24.90 16.11
C THR A 453 32.75 -24.03 16.36
N ILE A 454 32.77 -23.27 17.45
CA ILE A 454 31.79 -22.24 17.77
C ILE A 454 32.50 -21.14 18.55
N PHE A 455 32.15 -19.90 18.26
CA PHE A 455 32.54 -18.73 19.03
C PHE A 455 31.41 -17.71 18.89
N THR A 456 30.54 -17.63 19.89
CA THR A 456 29.28 -16.87 19.81
C THR A 456 29.54 -15.42 19.39
N GLY A 457 28.73 -14.93 18.44
CA GLY A 457 28.90 -13.61 17.82
C GLY A 457 29.98 -13.52 16.74
N THR A 458 30.71 -14.59 16.42
CA THR A 458 31.70 -14.62 15.32
C THR A 458 31.64 -15.88 14.45
N LEU A 459 31.52 -17.06 15.05
CA LEU A 459 31.48 -18.35 14.36
C LEU A 459 30.32 -19.16 14.90
N ASP A 460 29.47 -19.65 14.00
CA ASP A 460 28.36 -20.51 14.32
C ASP A 460 28.49 -21.86 13.61
N MET A 461 27.61 -22.80 13.99
CA MET A 461 27.39 -24.03 13.25
C MET A 461 25.93 -24.09 12.85
N ARG A 462 25.69 -24.02 11.54
CA ARG A 462 24.37 -23.88 10.96
C ARG A 462 24.14 -24.90 9.87
N TRP A 463 22.95 -25.47 9.84
CA TRP A 463 22.50 -26.38 8.79
C TRP A 463 21.03 -26.15 8.50
N LYS A 464 20.61 -26.39 7.26
CA LYS A 464 19.23 -26.22 6.83
C LYS A 464 18.57 -27.58 6.60
N ASN A 465 17.36 -27.75 7.13
CA ASN A 465 16.52 -28.90 6.84
C ASN A 465 15.93 -28.76 5.42
N ASN A 466 16.63 -29.30 4.43
CA ASN A 466 16.24 -29.29 3.02
C ASN A 466 15.31 -30.47 2.65
N THR A 467 14.51 -30.97 3.60
CA THR A 467 13.59 -32.10 3.41
C THR A 467 12.14 -31.66 3.63
N PRO A 468 11.14 -32.37 3.06
CA PRO A 468 9.73 -32.03 3.28
C PRO A 468 9.20 -32.44 4.67
N TYR A 469 10.05 -32.95 5.56
CA TYR A 469 9.70 -33.45 6.88
C TYR A 469 10.36 -32.61 7.96
N GLY A 470 9.78 -32.57 9.16
CA GLY A 470 10.42 -31.96 10.32
C GLY A 470 11.62 -32.76 10.82
N ALA A 471 12.53 -32.08 11.49
CA ALA A 471 13.68 -32.67 12.16
C ALA A 471 13.67 -32.28 13.64
N LEU A 472 13.66 -33.26 14.54
CA LEU A 472 13.69 -33.02 15.99
C LEU A 472 15.03 -33.47 16.57
N VAL A 473 15.76 -32.54 17.17
CA VAL A 473 17.07 -32.79 17.77
C VAL A 473 16.88 -33.37 19.18
N GLN A 474 17.56 -34.47 19.48
CA GLN A 474 17.68 -35.03 20.82
C GLN A 474 19.17 -35.11 21.17
N SER A 475 19.57 -34.61 22.33
CA SER A 475 20.98 -34.56 22.73
C SER A 475 21.16 -34.81 24.21
N TRP A 476 22.18 -35.61 24.57
CA TRP A 476 22.45 -35.99 25.95
C TRP A 476 23.91 -36.40 26.17
N VAL A 477 24.32 -36.47 27.43
CA VAL A 477 25.63 -36.99 27.86
C VAL A 477 25.41 -38.27 28.65
N GLU A 478 26.05 -39.36 28.22
CA GLU A 478 25.99 -40.66 28.89
C GLU A 478 27.24 -41.49 28.59
N GLY A 479 27.66 -42.35 29.51
CA GLY A 479 28.73 -43.33 29.25
C GLY A 479 30.07 -42.72 28.81
N GLY A 480 30.37 -41.49 29.26
CA GLY A 480 31.59 -40.78 28.86
C GLY A 480 31.56 -40.26 27.42
N ARG A 481 30.38 -40.06 26.83
CA ARG A 481 30.19 -39.54 25.47
C ARG A 481 29.08 -38.49 25.48
N VAL A 482 29.12 -37.60 24.49
CA VAL A 482 27.97 -36.77 24.13
C VAL A 482 27.36 -37.29 22.84
N TYR A 483 26.03 -37.37 22.80
CA TYR A 483 25.24 -37.87 21.69
C TYR A 483 24.36 -36.76 21.15
N VAL A 484 24.23 -36.72 19.82
CA VAL A 484 23.20 -35.95 19.14
C VAL A 484 22.51 -36.89 18.16
N ARG A 485 21.19 -36.95 18.27
CA ARG A 485 20.29 -37.75 17.44
C ARG A 485 19.30 -36.83 16.77
N ILE A 486 18.96 -37.12 15.53
CA ILE A 486 17.95 -36.40 14.76
C ILE A 486 16.83 -37.37 14.41
N TRP A 487 15.63 -37.04 14.84
CA TRP A 487 14.40 -37.72 14.45
C TRP A 487 13.77 -37.02 13.24
N GLY A 488 13.16 -37.77 12.33
CA GLY A 488 12.52 -37.25 11.13
C GLY A 488 11.89 -38.37 10.31
N THR A 489 11.91 -38.25 8.98
CA THR A 489 11.62 -39.34 8.04
C THR A 489 12.80 -39.52 7.10
N LYS A 490 13.19 -40.76 6.82
CA LYS A 490 14.30 -41.04 5.90
C LYS A 490 14.05 -40.43 4.52
N TYR A 491 14.90 -39.49 4.13
CA TYR A 491 14.85 -38.81 2.83
C TYR A 491 16.16 -38.99 2.06
N TRP A 492 17.30 -38.67 2.69
CA TRP A 492 18.63 -38.83 2.10
C TRP A 492 19.31 -40.13 2.51
N THR A 493 20.01 -40.76 1.57
CA THR A 493 21.10 -41.70 1.87
C THR A 493 22.42 -40.98 1.68
N VAL A 494 23.27 -40.99 2.70
CA VAL A 494 24.54 -40.25 2.72
C VAL A 494 25.71 -41.22 2.66
N GLU A 495 26.62 -41.00 1.71
CA GLU A 495 27.95 -41.61 1.73
C GLU A 495 28.99 -40.53 2.02
N SER A 496 29.89 -40.77 2.96
CA SER A 496 30.92 -39.80 3.36
C SER A 496 32.28 -40.48 3.40
N THR A 497 33.24 -39.93 2.66
CA THR A 497 34.62 -40.43 2.60
C THR A 497 35.61 -39.34 2.99
N THR A 498 36.68 -39.72 3.68
CA THR A 498 37.79 -38.84 4.04
C THR A 498 39.04 -39.31 3.31
N SER A 499 39.77 -38.38 2.67
CA SER A 499 41.03 -38.69 1.99
C SER A 499 42.12 -39.12 2.97
N PRO A 500 43.19 -39.78 2.52
CA PRO A 500 44.43 -39.84 3.29
C PRO A 500 44.94 -38.43 3.63
N ARG A 501 45.70 -38.31 4.73
CA ARG A 501 46.41 -37.08 5.08
C ARG A 501 47.43 -36.73 4.00
N SER A 502 47.51 -35.45 3.66
CA SER A 502 48.51 -34.89 2.73
C SER A 502 49.20 -33.69 3.36
N GLY A 503 50.35 -33.27 2.81
CA GLY A 503 51.05 -32.08 3.29
C GLY A 503 51.40 -32.11 4.79
N VAL A 504 51.80 -33.29 5.30
CA VAL A 504 52.05 -33.51 6.72
C VAL A 504 53.27 -32.70 7.18
N VAL A 505 53.11 -31.95 8.28
CA VAL A 505 54.15 -31.12 8.89
C VAL A 505 54.32 -31.52 10.35
N SER A 506 55.53 -31.93 10.74
CA SER A 506 55.83 -32.27 12.12
C SER A 506 55.84 -31.03 13.03
N PRO A 507 55.44 -31.17 14.31
CA PRO A 507 55.59 -30.10 15.29
C PRO A 507 57.03 -29.62 15.46
N THR A 508 57.21 -28.32 15.60
CA THR A 508 58.48 -27.67 15.93
C THR A 508 58.39 -26.99 17.30
N THR A 509 59.52 -26.44 17.79
CA THR A 509 59.52 -25.57 18.98
C THR A 509 59.30 -24.12 18.55
N VAL A 510 58.35 -23.44 19.19
CA VAL A 510 58.08 -22.01 19.03
C VAL A 510 58.34 -21.31 20.37
N TYR A 511 59.08 -20.21 20.30
CA TYR A 511 59.38 -19.37 21.46
C TYR A 511 58.43 -18.17 21.46
N SER A 512 57.71 -17.96 22.56
CA SER A 512 56.79 -16.84 22.71
C SER A 512 57.22 -15.95 23.87
N GLN A 513 57.31 -14.65 23.59
CA GLN A 513 57.57 -13.61 24.59
C GLN A 513 56.27 -12.91 25.03
N SER A 514 55.10 -13.45 24.69
CA SER A 514 53.82 -12.91 25.13
C SER A 514 53.74 -12.91 26.65
N ALA A 515 53.19 -11.84 27.23
CA ALA A 515 52.93 -11.75 28.66
C ALA A 515 51.90 -12.79 29.15
N THR A 516 51.07 -13.31 28.24
CA THR A 516 50.08 -14.37 28.49
C THR A 516 50.56 -15.77 28.07
N CYS A 517 51.86 -15.94 27.76
CA CYS A 517 52.36 -17.23 27.30
C CYS A 517 52.20 -18.34 28.34
N GLU A 518 51.57 -19.44 27.95
CA GLU A 518 51.58 -20.70 28.68
C GLU A 518 52.44 -21.75 27.95
N PRO A 519 53.35 -22.46 28.65
CA PRO A 519 54.19 -23.48 28.03
C PRO A 519 53.37 -24.70 27.62
N GLN A 520 53.64 -25.24 26.43
CA GLN A 520 52.90 -26.37 25.87
C GLN A 520 53.85 -27.42 25.28
N SER A 521 53.50 -28.70 25.43
CA SER A 521 54.21 -29.79 24.77
C SER A 521 53.80 -29.89 23.31
N ALA A 522 54.70 -30.41 22.46
CA ALA A 522 54.33 -30.73 21.08
C ALA A 522 53.23 -31.80 21.05
N GLY A 523 52.24 -31.59 20.18
CA GLY A 523 51.09 -32.48 19.99
C GLY A 523 51.06 -33.10 18.59
N ASN A 524 49.89 -33.08 17.94
CA ASN A 524 49.68 -33.69 16.63
C ASN A 524 50.43 -32.96 15.50
N PRO A 525 50.87 -33.69 14.44
CA PRO A 525 51.36 -33.05 13.22
C PRO A 525 50.23 -32.29 12.51
N GLY A 526 50.60 -31.25 11.76
CA GLY A 526 49.70 -30.57 10.84
C GLY A 526 49.55 -31.39 9.56
N PHE A 527 48.41 -31.26 8.88
CA PHE A 527 48.12 -31.97 7.64
C PHE A 527 46.94 -31.34 6.92
N SER A 528 46.75 -31.72 5.67
CA SER A 528 45.55 -31.44 4.88
C SER A 528 44.73 -32.70 4.63
N VAL A 529 43.41 -32.55 4.64
CA VAL A 529 42.46 -33.64 4.38
C VAL A 529 41.27 -33.12 3.60
N THR A 530 40.69 -33.97 2.76
CA THR A 530 39.49 -33.67 1.99
C THR A 530 38.37 -34.64 2.38
N VAL A 531 37.19 -34.09 2.67
CA VAL A 531 35.98 -34.86 2.94
C VAL A 531 35.05 -34.69 1.76
N THR A 532 34.60 -35.81 1.19
CA THR A 532 33.59 -35.83 0.13
C THR A 532 32.33 -36.49 0.67
N ARG A 533 31.20 -35.78 0.58
CA ARG A 533 29.86 -36.26 0.93
C ARG A 533 29.05 -36.41 -0.36
N LYS A 534 28.38 -37.55 -0.52
CA LYS A 534 27.44 -37.80 -1.62
C LYS A 534 26.04 -38.00 -1.04
N LEU A 535 25.06 -37.33 -1.66
CA LEU A 535 23.66 -37.41 -1.27
C LEU A 535 22.87 -38.15 -2.34
N TYR A 536 22.17 -39.20 -1.92
CA TYR A 536 21.32 -40.00 -2.80
C TYR A 536 19.86 -39.91 -2.35
N LEU A 537 18.96 -39.68 -3.31
CA LEU A 537 17.51 -39.78 -3.12
C LEU A 537 17.01 -40.98 -3.91
N ASN A 538 16.37 -41.93 -3.24
CA ASN A 538 15.89 -43.17 -3.86
C ASN A 538 16.96 -43.92 -4.68
N GLY A 539 18.22 -43.89 -4.22
CA GLY A 539 19.35 -44.55 -4.87
C GLY A 539 19.99 -43.76 -6.02
N GLU A 540 19.42 -42.62 -6.41
CA GLU A 540 19.98 -41.74 -7.43
C GLU A 540 20.86 -40.66 -6.79
N LEU A 541 22.09 -40.48 -7.28
CA LEU A 541 22.99 -39.42 -6.82
C LEU A 541 22.39 -38.06 -7.19
N LYS A 542 22.10 -37.23 -6.19
CA LYS A 542 21.57 -35.88 -6.38
C LYS A 542 22.61 -34.80 -6.18
N ASP A 543 23.56 -35.02 -5.25
CA ASP A 543 24.56 -34.00 -4.94
C ASP A 543 25.89 -34.61 -4.46
N THR A 544 26.96 -33.86 -4.60
CA THR A 544 28.30 -34.19 -4.10
C THR A 544 29.01 -32.94 -3.56
N ASP A 545 29.17 -32.89 -2.25
CA ASP A 545 29.92 -31.84 -1.55
C ASP A 545 31.35 -32.27 -1.31
N THR A 546 32.31 -31.35 -1.41
CA THR A 546 33.71 -31.60 -1.08
C THR A 546 34.32 -30.44 -0.32
N ASN A 547 34.79 -30.71 0.89
CA ASN A 547 35.44 -29.74 1.76
C ASN A 547 36.89 -30.16 2.02
N SER A 548 37.83 -29.23 1.85
CA SER A 548 39.26 -29.47 2.13
C SER A 548 39.74 -28.56 3.23
N TRP A 549 40.37 -29.17 4.25
CA TRP A 549 40.83 -28.48 5.44
C TRP A 549 42.32 -28.66 5.64
N ARG A 550 42.96 -27.64 6.23
CA ARG A 550 44.38 -27.67 6.60
C ARG A 550 44.54 -27.37 8.08
N TYR A 551 45.05 -28.35 8.81
CA TYR A 551 45.40 -28.24 10.21
C TYR A 551 46.87 -27.86 10.38
N LYS A 552 47.13 -26.97 11.34
CA LYS A 552 48.47 -26.60 11.78
C LYS A 552 49.03 -27.70 12.69
N PRO A 553 50.37 -27.88 12.70
CA PRO A 553 51.00 -28.71 13.72
C PRO A 553 50.84 -28.05 15.10
N GLN A 554 50.63 -28.89 16.11
CA GLN A 554 50.59 -28.47 17.51
C GLN A 554 52.01 -28.36 18.04
N ASN A 555 52.62 -27.19 17.84
CA ASN A 555 54.02 -26.94 18.18
C ASN A 555 54.25 -26.95 19.69
N LYS A 556 55.48 -27.30 20.10
CA LYS A 556 55.92 -27.10 21.48
C LYS A 556 56.09 -25.61 21.73
N ILE A 557 55.40 -25.05 22.72
CA ILE A 557 55.55 -23.64 23.11
C ILE A 557 56.49 -23.53 24.30
N VAL A 558 57.53 -22.71 24.15
CA VAL A 558 58.45 -22.33 25.23
C VAL A 558 58.28 -20.83 25.48
N CYS A 559 57.93 -20.46 26.72
CA CYS A 559 57.81 -19.06 27.09
C CYS A 559 59.19 -18.46 27.36
N GLY A 560 59.47 -17.32 26.71
CA GLY A 560 60.75 -16.63 26.73
C GLY A 560 61.39 -16.49 25.35
N PRO A 561 62.51 -15.77 25.25
CA PRO A 561 63.22 -15.60 23.98
C PRO A 561 63.83 -16.93 23.50
N PRO A 562 64.00 -17.11 22.17
CA PRO A 562 64.77 -18.23 21.65
C PRO A 562 66.20 -18.22 22.20
N PRO A 563 66.85 -19.37 22.38
CA PRO A 563 68.23 -19.43 22.83
C PRO A 563 69.13 -18.65 21.86
N SER A 564 70.01 -17.80 22.41
CA SER A 564 70.96 -17.02 21.63
C SER A 564 71.93 -17.95 20.89
N ALA A 565 71.95 -17.85 19.57
CA ALA A 565 72.89 -18.57 18.71
C ALA A 565 74.29 -17.92 18.78
N THR A 566 74.96 -18.04 19.92
CA THR A 566 76.40 -17.72 20.01
C THR A 566 77.15 -19.04 20.17
N PRO A 567 77.97 -19.47 19.19
CA PRO A 567 78.84 -20.62 19.41
C PRO A 567 79.79 -20.28 20.58
N PRO A 568 80.16 -21.26 21.43
CA PRO A 568 81.18 -21.00 22.42
C PRO A 568 82.44 -20.55 21.69
N ALA A 569 82.97 -19.38 22.08
CA ALA A 569 84.32 -19.00 21.69
C ALA A 569 85.24 -20.15 22.12
N SER A 570 85.87 -20.79 21.14
CA SER A 570 86.88 -21.81 21.39
C SER A 570 88.06 -21.17 22.16
N PRO A 571 88.71 -21.96 23.03
CA PRO A 571 89.16 -21.55 24.37
C PRO A 571 90.24 -20.48 24.44
#